data_AF-A0A653BHC2-F1
#
_entry.id   AF-A0A653BHC2-F1
#
_cell.length_a   1.000
_cell.length_b   1.000
_cell.length_c   1.000
_cell.angle_alpha   90.00
_cell.angle_beta   90.00
_cell.angle_gamma   90.00
#
_symmetry.space_group_name_H-M   'P 1'
#
loop_
_entity.id
_entity.type
_entity.pdbx_description
1 polymer ?
#
loop_
_entity_poly.entity_id
_entity_poly.type
_entity_poly.pdbx_seq_one_letter_code
_entity_poly.pdbx_strand_id
1 'polypeptide(L)'
;MDKLRSIFPVVTDDYSLCHMPASEVNDTEFEEMVAFTQIANIVVPVQNMIVNRTEDILRDTVVPTFWQHFSKSAGRNSGFKKFYNAVMYLYDSYTCFSEIYDRLVRFRKRTNLKKQIYELSCPHSALKLILRASLFSHYLLEHENIIKQFYEAALKMEDSEENEWCIICSQKKECNCLNLFKETNRKLGEMHLLEPLVGQDLTDLIYGYIHSYIQKICKDSFDTHFIRTLEKVRH
;
A
#
# COMPACT_ATOMS: atom_id res chain seq x y z
N MET A 1 -5.24 20.03 -26.38
CA MET A 1 -4.66 18.79 -25.81
C MET A 1 -3.46 19.10 -24.92
N ASP A 2 -2.58 20.03 -25.27
CA ASP A 2 -1.35 20.29 -24.51
C ASP A 2 -1.60 20.81 -23.07
N LYS A 3 -2.63 21.63 -22.87
CA LYS A 3 -3.04 22.07 -21.52
C LYS A 3 -3.54 20.92 -20.63
N LEU A 4 -4.25 19.95 -21.20
CA LEU A 4 -4.72 18.77 -20.48
C LEU A 4 -3.54 17.93 -20.00
N ARG A 5 -2.50 17.78 -20.85
CA ARG A 5 -1.28 17.03 -20.56
C ARG A 5 -0.44 17.69 -19.46
N SER A 6 -0.35 19.02 -19.46
CA SER A 6 0.31 19.77 -18.39
C SER A 6 -0.37 19.56 -17.03
N ILE A 7 -1.70 19.62 -16.99
CA ILE A 7 -2.49 19.52 -15.75
C ILE A 7 -2.61 18.07 -15.28
N PHE A 8 -2.80 17.13 -16.19
CA PHE A 8 -2.92 15.70 -15.92
C PHE A 8 -1.84 14.93 -16.70
N PRO A 9 -0.59 14.88 -16.20
CA PRO A 9 0.50 14.20 -16.90
C PRO A 9 0.20 12.74 -17.21
N VAL A 10 -0.60 12.07 -16.38
CA VAL A 10 -1.03 10.67 -16.57
C VAL A 10 -1.71 10.39 -17.91
N VAL A 11 -2.19 11.42 -18.61
CA VAL A 11 -2.84 11.26 -19.92
C VAL A 11 -1.83 11.15 -21.07
N THR A 12 -0.54 11.38 -20.84
CA THR A 12 0.51 11.28 -21.86
C THR A 12 1.07 9.86 -21.97
N ASP A 13 1.51 9.47 -23.17
CA ASP A 13 2.15 8.17 -23.40
C ASP A 13 3.54 8.05 -22.77
N ASP A 14 4.20 9.17 -22.50
CA ASP A 14 5.53 9.28 -21.88
C ASP A 14 5.48 9.49 -20.36
N TYR A 15 4.30 9.31 -19.74
CA TYR A 15 4.16 9.49 -18.31
C TYR A 15 5.10 8.56 -17.53
N SER A 16 5.96 9.15 -16.72
CA SER A 16 6.81 8.45 -15.76
C SER A 16 6.44 8.92 -14.34
N LEU A 17 6.30 7.96 -13.44
CA LEU A 17 6.06 8.21 -12.00
C LEU A 17 7.15 9.11 -11.38
N CYS A 18 8.34 9.18 -11.98
CA CYS A 18 9.46 9.98 -11.53
C CYS A 18 9.42 11.46 -11.97
N HIS A 19 8.45 11.86 -12.80
CA HIS A 19 8.42 13.17 -13.45
C HIS A 19 7.17 14.00 -13.15
N MET A 20 6.44 13.70 -12.08
CA MET A 20 5.44 14.65 -11.59
C MET A 20 6.14 15.98 -11.27
N PRO A 21 5.84 17.07 -11.98
CA PRO A 21 6.29 18.36 -11.53
C PRO A 21 5.52 18.61 -10.23
N ALA A 22 6.25 18.74 -9.13
CA ALA A 22 5.75 19.40 -7.93
C ALA A 22 5.37 20.87 -8.18
N SER A 23 5.36 21.33 -9.44
CA SER A 23 4.94 22.67 -9.80
C SER A 23 3.45 22.81 -9.56
N GLU A 24 3.09 23.81 -8.78
CA GLU A 24 1.72 24.31 -8.69
C GLU A 24 1.18 24.50 -10.11
N VAL A 25 0.10 23.78 -10.42
CA VAL A 25 -0.64 24.02 -11.66
C VAL A 25 -1.12 25.47 -11.60
N ASN A 26 -0.78 26.27 -12.61
CA ASN A 26 -1.27 27.64 -12.70
C ASN A 26 -2.81 27.63 -12.71
N ASP A 27 -3.44 28.25 -11.71
CA ASP A 27 -4.89 28.30 -11.57
C ASP A 27 -5.58 28.86 -12.82
N THR A 28 -4.93 29.80 -13.52
CA THR A 28 -5.46 30.36 -14.77
C THR A 28 -5.54 29.29 -15.86
N GLU A 29 -4.47 28.50 -16.04
CA GLU A 29 -4.43 27.42 -17.03
C GLU A 29 -5.45 26.32 -16.69
N PHE A 30 -5.64 26.07 -15.39
CA PHE A 30 -6.63 25.12 -14.90
C PHE A 30 -8.06 25.54 -15.24
N GLU A 31 -8.44 26.79 -14.95
CA GLU A 31 -9.78 27.30 -15.24
C GLU A 31 -10.04 27.39 -16.76
N GLU A 32 -9.05 27.76 -17.56
CA GLU A 32 -9.15 27.73 -19.02
C GLU A 32 -9.39 26.31 -19.56
N MET A 33 -8.71 25.30 -19.00
CA MET A 33 -8.93 23.89 -19.35
C MET A 33 -10.34 23.44 -18.97
N VAL A 34 -10.80 23.79 -17.75
CA VAL A 34 -12.17 23.50 -17.30
C VAL A 34 -13.19 24.10 -18.28
N ALA A 35 -13.08 25.40 -18.58
CA ALA A 35 -14.00 26.08 -19.47
C ALA A 35 -14.03 25.43 -20.87
N PHE A 36 -12.85 25.10 -21.41
CA PHE A 36 -12.75 24.38 -22.68
C PHE A 36 -13.44 23.02 -22.65
N THR A 37 -13.23 22.21 -21.60
CA THR A 37 -13.85 20.87 -21.51
C THR A 37 -15.37 20.94 -21.39
N GLN A 38 -15.91 21.99 -20.75
CA GLN A 38 -17.34 22.24 -20.67
C GLN A 38 -17.92 22.65 -22.02
N ILE A 39 -17.28 23.61 -22.71
CA ILE A 39 -17.72 24.07 -24.04
C ILE A 39 -17.69 22.93 -25.06
N ALA A 40 -16.64 22.11 -25.03
CA ALA A 40 -16.48 20.96 -25.94
C ALA A 40 -17.32 19.74 -25.52
N ASN A 41 -18.00 19.78 -24.37
CA ASN A 41 -18.78 18.67 -23.80
C ASN A 41 -17.97 17.35 -23.63
N ILE A 42 -16.70 17.47 -23.23
CA ILE A 42 -15.77 16.33 -23.07
C ILE A 42 -15.41 16.05 -21.61
N VAL A 43 -16.15 16.61 -20.65
CA VAL A 43 -15.88 16.47 -19.21
C VAL A 43 -15.84 15.00 -18.76
N VAL A 44 -16.83 14.18 -19.16
CA VAL A 44 -16.87 12.74 -18.84
C VAL A 44 -15.74 11.97 -19.54
N PRO A 45 -15.52 12.13 -20.86
CA PRO A 45 -14.35 11.55 -21.53
C PRO A 45 -13.01 11.84 -20.83
N VAL A 46 -12.78 13.08 -20.39
CA VAL A 46 -11.55 13.46 -19.68
C VAL A 46 -11.40 12.70 -18.36
N GLN A 47 -12.46 12.61 -17.55
CA GLN A 47 -12.43 11.81 -16.32
C GLN A 47 -12.07 10.34 -16.63
N ASN A 48 -12.76 9.75 -17.61
CA ASN A 48 -12.53 8.34 -17.96
C ASN A 48 -11.12 8.11 -18.49
N MET A 49 -10.57 9.05 -19.27
CA MET A 49 -9.20 8.96 -19.77
C MET A 49 -8.18 8.93 -18.62
N ILE A 50 -8.33 9.81 -17.61
CA ILE A 50 -7.45 9.85 -16.43
C ILE A 50 -7.55 8.54 -15.64
N VAL A 51 -8.77 8.04 -15.41
CA VAL A 51 -9.01 6.80 -14.66
C VAL A 51 -8.43 5.60 -15.40
N ASN A 52 -8.71 5.45 -16.69
CA ASN A 52 -8.24 4.33 -17.50
C ASN A 52 -6.71 4.32 -17.56
N ARG A 53 -6.07 5.47 -17.78
CA ARG A 53 -4.60 5.54 -17.79
C ARG A 53 -3.98 5.21 -16.44
N THR A 54 -4.60 5.65 -15.35
CA THR A 54 -4.16 5.25 -14.00
C THR A 54 -4.21 3.74 -13.83
N GLU A 55 -5.30 3.10 -14.29
CA GLU A 55 -5.46 1.66 -14.26
C GLU A 55 -4.42 0.93 -15.11
N ASP A 56 -4.17 1.40 -16.35
CA ASP A 56 -3.15 0.84 -17.24
C ASP A 56 -1.76 0.87 -16.59
N ILE A 57 -1.34 2.02 -16.06
CA ILE A 57 -0.02 2.17 -15.43
C ILE A 57 0.09 1.31 -14.17
N LEU A 58 -0.98 1.23 -13.36
CA LEU A 58 -1.01 0.38 -12.19
C LEU A 58 -0.86 -1.09 -12.57
N ARG A 59 -1.61 -1.56 -13.58
CA ARG A 59 -1.62 -2.95 -14.02
C ARG A 59 -0.33 -3.37 -14.71
N ASP A 60 0.21 -2.51 -15.57
CA ASP A 60 1.29 -2.89 -16.48
C ASP A 60 2.68 -2.57 -15.92
N THR A 61 2.78 -1.60 -15.00
CA THR A 61 4.07 -1.13 -14.46
C THR A 61 4.17 -1.30 -12.94
N VAL A 62 3.26 -0.69 -12.18
CA VAL A 62 3.41 -0.59 -10.71
C VAL A 62 3.24 -1.95 -10.03
N VAL A 63 2.14 -2.65 -10.32
CA VAL A 63 1.84 -3.94 -9.70
C VAL A 63 2.88 -5.01 -10.05
N PRO A 64 3.32 -5.17 -11.31
CA PRO A 64 4.40 -6.10 -11.64
C PRO A 64 5.69 -5.78 -10.90
N THR A 65 6.10 -4.50 -10.83
CA THR A 65 7.31 -4.07 -10.12
C THR A 65 7.21 -4.34 -8.63
N PHE A 66 6.04 -4.06 -8.03
CA PHE A 66 5.75 -4.41 -6.64
C PHE A 66 5.97 -5.91 -6.38
N TRP A 67 5.40 -6.77 -7.22
CA TRP A 67 5.53 -8.22 -7.07
C TRP A 67 6.93 -8.76 -7.38
N GLN A 68 7.74 -8.08 -8.21
CA GLN A 68 9.14 -8.47 -8.45
C GLN A 68 9.99 -8.47 -7.17
N HIS A 69 9.66 -7.63 -6.19
CA HIS A 69 10.31 -7.65 -4.87
C HIS A 69 10.12 -8.98 -4.12
N PHE A 70 9.10 -9.76 -4.50
CA PHE A 70 8.76 -11.03 -3.88
C PHE A 70 9.45 -12.24 -4.52
N SER A 71 10.32 -12.02 -5.53
CA SER A 71 11.13 -13.07 -6.17
C SER A 71 11.96 -13.89 -5.16
N LYS A 72 12.28 -15.14 -5.51
CA LYS A 72 12.82 -16.19 -4.60
C LYS A 72 13.89 -15.69 -3.62
N SER A 73 13.68 -15.99 -2.34
CA SER A 73 14.51 -15.54 -1.21
C SER A 73 15.83 -16.31 -1.11
N ALA A 74 16.95 -15.61 -0.98
CA ALA A 74 18.25 -16.22 -0.69
C ALA A 74 18.58 -16.30 0.82
N GLY A 75 17.76 -15.71 1.72
CA GLY A 75 18.09 -15.68 3.15
C GLY A 75 16.92 -15.49 4.11
N ARG A 76 17.10 -16.00 5.35
CA ARG A 76 16.08 -16.12 6.43
C ARG A 76 15.44 -14.81 6.89
N ASN A 77 16.10 -13.67 6.67
CA ASN A 77 15.62 -12.32 7.03
C ASN A 77 15.41 -11.40 5.82
N SER A 78 15.52 -11.93 4.60
CA SER A 78 15.35 -11.12 3.39
C SER A 78 13.90 -10.68 3.19
N GLY A 79 12.93 -11.43 3.73
CA GLY A 79 11.51 -11.09 3.67
C GLY A 79 11.18 -9.72 4.27
N PHE A 80 11.81 -9.34 5.39
CA PHE A 80 11.51 -8.05 6.03
C PHE A 80 11.84 -6.86 5.12
N LYS A 81 13.09 -6.82 4.61
CA LYS A 81 13.55 -5.74 3.74
C LYS A 81 12.81 -5.74 2.40
N LYS A 82 12.52 -6.92 1.85
CA LYS A 82 11.78 -7.07 0.59
C LYS A 82 10.36 -6.51 0.71
N PHE A 83 9.63 -6.90 1.75
CA PHE A 83 8.28 -6.41 1.99
C PHE A 83 8.27 -4.90 2.25
N TYR A 84 9.16 -4.42 3.12
CA TYR A 84 9.32 -2.98 3.37
C TYR A 84 9.55 -2.20 2.07
N ASN A 85 10.54 -2.60 1.25
CA ASN A 85 10.86 -1.92 -0.01
C ASN A 85 9.70 -1.97 -1.01
N ALA A 86 9.01 -3.10 -1.10
CA ALA A 86 7.85 -3.25 -1.97
C ALA A 86 6.73 -2.28 -1.57
N VAL A 87 6.41 -2.20 -0.27
CA VAL A 87 5.39 -1.28 0.25
C VAL A 87 5.81 0.18 0.07
N MET A 88 7.09 0.52 0.27
CA MET A 88 7.57 1.89 0.00
C MET A 88 7.37 2.27 -1.46
N TYR A 89 7.83 1.42 -2.39
CA TYR A 89 7.65 1.64 -3.83
C TYR A 89 6.17 1.81 -4.22
N LEU A 90 5.30 0.94 -3.69
CA LEU A 90 3.87 1.00 -3.95
C LEU A 90 3.26 2.30 -3.41
N TYR A 91 3.65 2.69 -2.21
CA TYR A 91 3.16 3.90 -1.56
C TYR A 91 3.63 5.16 -2.29
N ASP A 92 4.89 5.23 -2.71
CA ASP A 92 5.42 6.36 -3.46
C ASP A 92 4.65 6.52 -4.78
N SER A 93 4.41 5.41 -5.49
CA SER A 93 3.56 5.38 -6.69
C SER A 93 2.13 5.85 -6.39
N TYR A 94 1.54 5.38 -5.29
CA TYR A 94 0.21 5.80 -4.85
C TYR A 94 0.14 7.31 -4.54
N THR A 95 1.16 7.88 -3.91
CA THR A 95 1.19 9.33 -3.62
C THR A 95 1.21 10.17 -4.89
N CYS A 96 1.95 9.77 -5.92
CA CYS A 96 1.92 10.44 -7.22
C CYS A 96 0.50 10.43 -7.84
N PHE A 97 -0.19 9.29 -7.78
CA PHE A 97 -1.58 9.22 -8.24
C PHE A 97 -2.54 10.03 -7.35
N SER A 98 -2.30 10.09 -6.04
CA SER A 98 -3.13 10.88 -5.13
C SER A 98 -3.14 12.36 -5.53
N GLU A 99 -1.99 12.92 -5.89
CA GLU A 99 -1.90 14.32 -6.36
C GLU A 99 -2.67 14.55 -7.68
N ILE A 100 -2.63 13.58 -8.60
CA ILE A 100 -3.43 13.61 -9.83
C ILE A 100 -4.93 13.57 -9.49
N TYR A 101 -5.30 12.76 -8.51
CA TYR A 101 -6.69 12.61 -8.07
C TYR A 101 -7.19 13.82 -7.29
N ASP A 102 -6.33 14.57 -6.59
CA ASP A 102 -6.65 15.87 -6.03
C ASP A 102 -7.03 16.88 -7.13
N ARG A 103 -6.28 16.90 -8.24
CA ARG A 103 -6.61 17.71 -9.42
C ARG A 103 -7.93 17.25 -10.04
N LEU A 104 -8.20 15.94 -10.08
CA LEU A 104 -9.47 15.39 -10.56
C LEU A 104 -10.66 15.79 -9.66
N VAL A 105 -10.47 15.82 -8.34
CA VAL A 105 -11.49 16.31 -7.40
C VAL A 105 -11.82 17.78 -7.69
N ARG A 106 -10.80 18.63 -7.86
CA ARG A 106 -11.00 20.04 -8.24
C ARG A 106 -11.74 20.17 -9.58
N PHE A 107 -11.32 19.39 -10.58
CA PHE A 107 -11.93 19.38 -11.91
C PHE A 107 -13.41 19.01 -11.85
N ARG A 108 -13.77 17.95 -11.11
CA ARG A 108 -15.17 17.53 -10.92
C ARG A 108 -16.02 18.59 -10.24
N LYS A 109 -15.48 19.26 -9.22
CA LYS A 109 -16.17 20.34 -8.51
C LYS A 109 -16.46 21.51 -9.46
N ARG A 110 -15.46 21.95 -10.23
CA ARG A 110 -15.60 23.07 -11.17
C ARG A 110 -16.54 22.77 -12.34
N THR A 111 -16.52 21.54 -12.83
CA THR A 111 -17.39 21.11 -13.94
C THR A 111 -18.77 20.64 -13.50
N ASN A 112 -19.05 20.62 -12.19
CA ASN A 112 -20.26 20.05 -11.58
C ASN A 112 -20.51 18.59 -12.04
N LEU A 113 -19.44 17.82 -12.23
CA LEU A 113 -19.52 16.45 -12.74
C LEU A 113 -20.03 15.49 -11.67
N LYS A 114 -21.26 14.99 -11.88
CA LYS A 114 -21.91 14.02 -10.98
C LYS A 114 -21.63 12.54 -11.34
N LYS A 115 -21.07 12.27 -12.52
CA LYS A 115 -20.80 10.90 -12.98
C LYS A 115 -19.80 10.22 -12.03
N GLN A 116 -20.23 9.14 -11.39
CA GLN A 116 -19.41 8.34 -10.50
C GLN A 116 -18.33 7.55 -11.25
N ILE A 117 -17.25 7.21 -10.56
CA ILE A 117 -16.19 6.31 -11.04
C ILE A 117 -16.37 4.99 -10.30
N TYR A 118 -16.68 3.91 -11.00
CA TYR A 118 -16.98 2.60 -10.38
C TYR A 118 -18.00 2.72 -9.23
N GLU A 119 -19.10 3.45 -9.46
CA GLU A 119 -20.17 3.72 -8.47
C GLU A 119 -19.74 4.55 -7.25
N LEU A 120 -18.48 5.00 -7.20
CA LEU A 120 -17.94 5.84 -6.15
C LEU A 120 -18.01 7.33 -6.52
N SER A 121 -18.50 8.13 -5.58
CA SER A 121 -18.57 9.59 -5.70
C SER A 121 -17.23 10.27 -5.46
N CYS A 122 -16.41 9.71 -4.57
CA CYS A 122 -15.08 10.23 -4.23
C CYS A 122 -14.01 9.62 -5.16
N PRO A 123 -13.27 10.44 -5.94
CA PRO A 123 -12.16 9.97 -6.76
C PRO A 123 -11.11 9.19 -5.97
N HIS A 124 -10.73 9.65 -4.77
CA HIS A 124 -9.73 8.94 -3.95
C HIS A 124 -10.19 7.54 -3.53
N SER A 125 -11.49 7.37 -3.26
CA SER A 125 -12.05 6.03 -3.01
C SER A 125 -11.94 5.14 -4.25
N ALA A 126 -12.17 5.71 -5.44
CA ALA A 126 -11.97 4.98 -6.69
C ALA A 126 -10.50 4.63 -6.92
N LEU A 127 -9.55 5.52 -6.64
CA LEU A 127 -8.10 5.22 -6.72
C LEU A 127 -7.72 4.02 -5.84
N LYS A 128 -8.17 4.01 -4.58
CA LYS A 128 -7.94 2.89 -3.66
C LYS A 128 -8.54 1.58 -4.18
N LEU A 129 -9.74 1.64 -4.78
CA LEU A 129 -10.38 0.49 -5.39
C LEU A 129 -9.58 -0.04 -6.59
N ILE A 130 -9.15 0.85 -7.49
CA ILE A 130 -8.37 0.50 -8.69
C ILE A 130 -7.02 -0.11 -8.28
N LEU A 131 -6.33 0.49 -7.30
CA LEU A 131 -5.07 -0.04 -6.75
C LEU A 131 -5.27 -1.47 -6.24
N ARG A 132 -6.30 -1.69 -5.40
CA ARG A 132 -6.64 -3.02 -4.88
C ARG A 132 -6.95 -4.00 -6.00
N ALA A 133 -7.87 -3.67 -6.88
CA ALA A 133 -8.27 -4.53 -7.99
C ALA A 133 -7.06 -4.92 -8.85
N SER A 134 -6.18 -3.95 -9.14
CA SER A 134 -4.96 -4.19 -9.92
C SER A 134 -3.99 -5.10 -9.18
N LEU A 135 -3.75 -4.86 -7.88
CA LEU A 135 -2.84 -5.66 -7.06
C LEU A 135 -3.26 -7.13 -7.00
N PHE A 136 -4.55 -7.39 -6.77
CA PHE A 136 -5.09 -8.74 -6.61
C PHE A 136 -5.40 -9.45 -7.93
N SER A 137 -5.48 -8.73 -9.05
CA SER A 137 -5.58 -9.35 -10.38
C SER A 137 -4.34 -10.18 -10.76
N HIS A 138 -3.19 -9.90 -10.12
CA HIS A 138 -1.92 -10.58 -10.35
C HIS A 138 -1.41 -11.32 -9.10
N TYR A 139 -2.30 -11.73 -8.19
CA TYR A 139 -1.89 -12.37 -6.95
C TYR A 139 -1.21 -13.73 -7.20
N LEU A 140 0.09 -13.84 -6.92
CA LEU A 140 0.84 -15.09 -7.03
C LEU A 140 0.94 -15.78 -5.66
N LEU A 141 0.74 -17.10 -5.65
CA LEU A 141 0.77 -17.97 -4.46
C LEU A 141 2.14 -17.99 -3.74
N GLU A 142 3.22 -17.53 -4.38
CA GLU A 142 4.57 -17.56 -3.78
C GLU A 142 4.85 -16.38 -2.81
N HIS A 143 3.93 -15.43 -2.68
CA HIS A 143 4.15 -14.17 -1.95
C HIS A 143 3.87 -14.22 -0.45
N GLU A 144 3.01 -15.15 0.01
CA GLU A 144 2.59 -15.32 1.41
C GLU A 144 3.79 -15.49 2.36
N ASN A 145 4.82 -16.23 1.92
CA ASN A 145 6.00 -16.50 2.73
C ASN A 145 6.80 -15.22 3.09
N ILE A 146 6.83 -14.21 2.23
CA ILE A 146 7.56 -12.97 2.48
C ILE A 146 6.81 -12.09 3.47
N ILE A 147 5.48 -12.01 3.33
CA ILE A 147 4.60 -11.29 4.27
C ILE A 147 4.71 -11.93 5.65
N LYS A 148 4.60 -13.27 5.71
CA LYS A 148 4.79 -14.03 6.95
C LYS A 148 6.14 -13.74 7.61
N GLN A 149 7.24 -13.80 6.86
CA GLN A 149 8.58 -13.49 7.39
C GLN A 149 8.68 -12.06 7.95
N PHE A 150 8.01 -11.08 7.33
CA PHE A 150 8.00 -9.71 7.83
C PHE A 150 7.31 -9.60 9.19
N TYR A 151 6.11 -10.19 9.35
CA TYR A 151 5.38 -10.13 10.62
C TYR A 151 5.97 -11.04 11.71
N GLU A 152 6.53 -12.20 11.35
CA GLU A 152 7.25 -13.04 12.32
C GLU A 152 8.46 -12.30 12.90
N ALA A 153 9.18 -11.56 12.06
CA ALA A 153 10.30 -10.75 12.51
C ALA A 153 9.83 -9.61 13.42
N ALA A 154 8.67 -9.01 13.15
CA ALA A 154 8.10 -7.98 14.01
C ALA A 154 7.73 -8.52 15.41
N LEU A 155 6.99 -9.64 15.48
CA LEU A 155 6.63 -10.25 16.77
C LEU A 155 7.86 -10.63 17.60
N LYS A 156 8.84 -11.27 16.96
CA LYS A 156 10.08 -11.65 17.66
C LYS A 156 10.88 -10.43 18.14
N MET A 157 10.77 -9.26 17.51
CA MET A 157 11.38 -8.02 18.00
C MET A 157 10.68 -7.47 19.26
N GLU A 158 9.37 -7.66 19.38
CA GLU A 158 8.59 -7.26 20.56
C GLU A 158 8.83 -8.20 21.74
N ASP A 159 8.89 -9.51 21.51
CA ASP A 159 9.10 -10.52 22.56
C ASP A 159 10.52 -10.55 23.15
N SER A 160 11.51 -10.09 22.40
CA SER A 160 12.92 -10.27 22.73
C SER A 160 13.45 -9.20 23.70
N GLU A 161 12.75 -8.98 24.82
CA GLU A 161 13.20 -8.14 25.94
C GLU A 161 14.65 -8.47 26.36
N GLU A 162 15.08 -9.72 26.23
CA GLU A 162 16.39 -10.23 26.66
C GLU A 162 17.53 -10.17 25.61
N ASN A 163 17.26 -9.92 24.31
CA ASN A 163 18.32 -9.87 23.29
C ASN A 163 18.83 -8.44 23.05
N GLU A 164 20.14 -8.22 23.24
CA GLU A 164 20.81 -6.95 22.93
C GLU A 164 20.87 -6.64 21.42
N TRP A 165 20.66 -7.66 20.57
CA TRP A 165 20.85 -7.59 19.12
C TRP A 165 19.53 -7.77 18.37
N CYS A 166 19.28 -6.88 17.41
CA CYS A 166 18.14 -6.95 16.51
C CYS A 166 18.26 -8.16 15.58
N ILE A 167 17.22 -9.00 15.56
CA ILE A 167 17.15 -10.19 14.73
C ILE A 167 17.12 -9.90 13.22
N ILE A 168 16.80 -8.67 12.80
CA ILE A 168 16.63 -8.29 11.39
C ILE A 168 17.92 -7.76 10.79
N CYS A 169 18.56 -6.82 11.49
CA CYS A 169 19.76 -6.12 10.99
C CYS A 169 21.04 -6.51 11.72
N SER A 170 20.96 -7.35 12.76
CA SER A 170 22.09 -7.76 13.59
C SER A 170 22.86 -6.59 14.22
N GLN A 171 22.21 -5.43 14.36
CA GLN A 171 22.71 -4.27 15.12
C GLN A 171 22.14 -4.29 16.53
N LYS A 172 22.59 -3.39 17.41
CA LYS A 172 22.01 -3.23 18.75
C LYS A 172 20.51 -2.93 18.68
N LYS A 173 19.78 -3.25 19.76
CA LYS A 173 18.31 -3.12 19.87
C LYS A 173 17.77 -1.71 19.55
N GLU A 174 18.59 -0.66 19.71
CA GLU A 174 18.31 0.73 19.29
C GLU A 174 18.27 0.95 17.75
N CYS A 175 18.18 -0.12 16.97
CA CYS A 175 18.05 -0.03 15.51
C CYS A 175 16.69 0.54 15.06
N ASN A 176 16.62 1.00 13.81
CA ASN A 176 15.40 1.61 13.25
C ASN A 176 14.32 0.59 12.81
N CYS A 177 14.53 -0.71 12.96
CA CYS A 177 13.67 -1.73 12.33
C CYS A 177 12.20 -1.69 12.82
N LEU A 178 11.96 -1.35 14.10
CA LEU A 178 10.60 -1.20 14.62
C LEU A 178 9.86 -0.01 13.98
N ASN A 179 10.57 1.09 13.72
CA ASN A 179 9.97 2.24 13.03
C ASN A 179 9.65 1.89 11.57
N LEU A 180 10.52 1.14 10.89
CA LEU A 180 10.23 0.66 9.53
C LEU A 180 8.99 -0.23 9.49
N PHE A 181 8.80 -1.08 10.51
CA PHE A 181 7.59 -1.90 10.64
C PHE A 181 6.33 -1.02 10.83
N LYS A 182 6.37 -0.06 11.76
CA LYS A 182 5.26 0.87 12.00
C LYS A 182 4.93 1.71 10.77
N GLU A 183 5.95 2.20 10.07
CA GLU A 183 5.80 2.95 8.83
C GLU A 183 5.14 2.11 7.73
N THR A 184 5.57 0.86 7.55
CA THR A 184 4.98 -0.07 6.59
C THR A 184 3.49 -0.26 6.84
N ASN A 185 3.10 -0.55 8.08
CA ASN A 185 1.69 -0.74 8.45
C ASN A 185 0.87 0.54 8.29
N ARG A 186 1.43 1.71 8.65
CA ARG A 186 0.76 3.01 8.43
C ARG A 186 0.47 3.22 6.94
N LYS A 187 1.47 3.03 6.07
CA LYS A 187 1.33 3.21 4.62
C LYS A 187 0.34 2.21 4.00
N LEU A 188 0.37 0.94 4.41
CA LEU A 188 -0.64 -0.06 4.03
C LEU A 188 -2.05 0.33 4.48
N GLY A 189 -2.18 0.89 5.69
CA GLY A 189 -3.43 1.41 6.22
C GLY A 189 -3.99 2.56 5.38
N GLU A 190 -3.16 3.54 5.02
CA GLU A 190 -3.55 4.69 4.20
C GLU A 190 -4.03 4.29 2.80
N MET A 191 -3.41 3.26 2.20
CA MET A 191 -3.80 2.66 0.93
C MET A 191 -5.00 1.70 1.03
N HIS A 192 -5.52 1.42 2.24
CA HIS A 192 -6.56 0.40 2.51
C HIS A 192 -6.16 -1.02 2.06
N LEU A 193 -4.88 -1.36 2.21
CA LEU A 193 -4.26 -2.63 1.83
C LEU A 193 -3.93 -3.53 3.02
N LEU A 194 -4.03 -3.05 4.27
CA LEU A 194 -3.67 -3.85 5.43
C LEU A 194 -4.52 -5.13 5.57
N GLU A 195 -5.85 -5.00 5.59
CA GLU A 195 -6.76 -6.15 5.64
C GLU A 195 -6.65 -7.06 4.41
N PRO A 196 -6.72 -6.56 3.17
CA PRO A 196 -6.77 -7.42 1.99
C PRO A 196 -5.44 -8.11 1.66
N LEU A 197 -4.31 -7.47 1.98
CA LEU A 197 -2.99 -7.99 1.62
C LEU A 197 -2.40 -8.86 2.74
N VAL A 198 -2.76 -8.58 3.99
CA VAL A 198 -2.07 -9.15 5.15
C VAL A 198 -3.02 -9.82 6.14
N GLY A 199 -4.32 -9.54 6.09
CA GLY A 199 -5.28 -9.98 7.12
C GLY A 199 -5.25 -11.49 7.39
N GLN A 200 -5.19 -12.30 6.33
CA GLN A 200 -5.11 -13.76 6.45
C GLN A 200 -3.76 -14.21 7.03
N ASP A 201 -2.65 -13.72 6.49
CA ASP A 201 -1.30 -14.05 6.99
C ASP A 201 -1.09 -13.66 8.46
N LEU A 202 -1.58 -12.47 8.86
CA LEU A 202 -1.56 -12.01 10.25
C LEU A 202 -2.39 -12.91 11.15
N THR A 203 -3.59 -13.28 10.72
CA THR A 203 -4.49 -14.15 11.47
C THR A 203 -3.84 -15.52 11.70
N ASP A 204 -3.31 -16.13 10.63
CA ASP A 204 -2.66 -17.45 10.69
C ASP A 204 -1.39 -17.41 11.55
N LEU A 205 -0.63 -16.32 11.48
CA LEU A 205 0.58 -16.10 12.26
C LEU A 205 0.28 -15.91 13.74
N ILE A 206 -0.76 -15.14 14.09
CA ILE A 206 -1.22 -14.98 15.48
C ILE A 206 -1.70 -16.32 16.04
N TYR A 207 -2.52 -17.08 15.30
CA TYR A 207 -2.95 -18.41 15.73
C TYR A 207 -1.77 -19.37 15.94
N GLY A 208 -0.81 -19.37 15.01
CA GLY A 208 0.40 -20.19 15.11
C GLY A 208 1.28 -19.80 16.30
N TYR A 209 1.42 -18.49 16.56
CA TYR A 209 2.17 -17.97 17.70
C TYR A 209 1.50 -18.36 19.02
N ILE A 210 0.19 -18.11 19.17
CA ILE A 210 -0.58 -18.49 20.37
C ILE A 210 -0.49 -20.00 20.60
N HIS A 211 -0.67 -20.82 19.56
CA HIS A 211 -0.58 -22.26 19.67
C HIS A 211 0.83 -22.71 20.11
N SER A 212 1.88 -22.12 19.53
CA SER A 212 3.27 -22.42 19.89
C SER A 212 3.60 -21.98 21.32
N TYR A 213 3.08 -20.83 21.75
CA TYR A 213 3.21 -20.31 23.11
C TYR A 213 2.50 -21.22 24.12
N ILE A 214 1.25 -21.62 23.84
CA ILE A 214 0.50 -22.59 24.64
C ILE A 214 1.24 -23.93 24.71
N GLN A 215 1.73 -24.45 23.58
CA GLN A 215 2.52 -25.68 23.60
C GLN A 215 3.79 -25.53 24.42
N LYS A 216 4.53 -24.43 24.31
CA LYS A 216 5.76 -24.19 25.08
C LYS A 216 5.52 -24.09 26.58
N ILE A 217 4.37 -23.52 26.98
CA ILE A 217 4.00 -23.36 28.38
C ILE A 217 3.36 -24.62 28.96
N CYS A 218 2.55 -25.34 28.18
CA CYS A 218 1.78 -26.48 28.68
C CYS A 218 2.49 -27.83 28.47
N LYS A 219 3.53 -27.90 27.63
CA LYS A 219 4.36 -29.10 27.49
C LYS A 219 5.31 -29.14 28.70
N ASP A 220 4.95 -30.01 29.65
CA ASP A 220 5.68 -30.35 30.90
C ASP A 220 5.24 -29.67 32.20
N SER A 221 4.10 -28.97 32.25
CA SER A 221 3.55 -28.44 33.51
C SER A 221 2.05 -28.70 33.66
N PHE A 222 1.71 -29.75 34.40
CA PHE A 222 0.32 -30.10 34.74
C PHE A 222 -0.20 -29.40 36.02
N ASP A 223 0.68 -28.75 36.80
CA ASP A 223 0.36 -28.29 38.17
C ASP A 223 0.14 -26.78 38.34
N THR A 224 0.19 -25.97 37.27
CA THR A 224 0.01 -24.52 37.38
C THR A 224 -1.13 -24.00 36.50
N HIS A 225 -2.04 -23.23 37.10
CA HIS A 225 -3.17 -22.61 36.41
C HIS A 225 -2.68 -21.46 35.49
N PHE A 226 -2.43 -21.76 34.21
CA PHE A 226 -1.93 -20.79 33.22
C PHE A 226 -2.98 -19.79 32.68
N ILE A 227 -4.23 -19.86 33.14
CA ILE A 227 -5.32 -18.99 32.66
C ILE A 227 -4.97 -17.51 32.81
N ARG A 228 -4.37 -17.09 33.94
CA ARG A 228 -3.96 -15.69 34.16
C ARG A 228 -2.79 -15.24 33.28
N THR A 229 -1.95 -16.17 32.82
CA THR A 229 -0.82 -15.86 31.92
C THR A 229 -1.30 -15.72 30.48
N LEU A 230 -2.28 -16.54 30.08
CA LEU A 230 -2.91 -16.45 28.75
C LEU A 230 -3.80 -15.21 28.60
N GLU A 231 -4.42 -14.73 29.70
CA GLU A 231 -5.17 -13.47 29.72
C GLU A 231 -4.31 -12.25 29.36
N LYS A 232 -3.00 -12.28 29.61
CA LYS A 232 -2.08 -11.20 29.23
C LYS A 232 -1.75 -11.15 27.73
N VAL A 233 -1.90 -12.26 27.01
CA VAL A 233 -1.66 -12.34 25.55
C VAL A 233 -2.87 -11.82 24.75
N ARG A 234 -4.01 -11.63 25.42
CA ARG A 234 -5.27 -11.17 24.83
C ARG A 234 -5.41 -9.63 24.80
N HIS A 235 -4.55 -8.90 25.52
CA HIS A 235 -4.54 -7.45 25.61
C HIS A 235 -3.33 -6.85 24.90
#